data_AF-A0A0F9MTG8-F1
#
_entry.id   AF-A0A0F9MTG8-F1
#
_cell.length_a   1.000
_cell.length_b   1.000
_cell.length_c   1.000
_cell.angle_alpha   90.00
_cell.angle_beta   90.00
_cell.angle_gamma   90.00
#
_symmetry.space_group_name_H-M   'P 1'
#
loop_
_entity.id
_entity.type
_entity.pdbx_description
1 polymer ?
#
loop_
_entity_poly.entity_id
_entity_poly.type
_entity_poly.pdbx_seq_one_letter_code
_entity_poly.pdbx_strand_id
1 'polypeptide(L)'
;MLNFIRNSFENIEKLNIKEDLIFRLKDNGTGEKVVHIPFNQLENYMRPACRACDDFTNIYADISFGGLSSPDKYTTVVTRTDKGEKILLKAINDGVIRASSLDESKKNNMIELISQFSRSKIARKEKFTKPRLELHVAST
;
A
#
# COMPACT_ATOMS: atom_id res chain seq x y z
N MET A 1 19.06 -6.96 -13.75
CA MET A 1 18.64 -5.71 -13.08
C MET A 1 18.85 -5.76 -11.56
N LEU A 2 18.53 -6.86 -10.86
CA LEU A 2 18.76 -7.01 -9.41
C LEU A 2 20.23 -7.00 -8.97
N ASN A 3 21.18 -7.30 -9.87
CA ASN A 3 22.62 -7.20 -9.58
C ASN A 3 23.08 -5.78 -9.24
N PHE A 4 22.30 -4.74 -9.59
CA PHE A 4 22.61 -3.35 -9.22
C PHE A 4 22.47 -3.08 -7.71
N ILE A 5 21.56 -3.79 -7.02
CA ILE A 5 21.27 -3.55 -5.60
C ILE A 5 22.28 -4.25 -4.68
N ARG A 6 22.91 -5.33 -5.14
CA ARG A 6 23.78 -6.18 -4.30
C ARG A 6 24.98 -5.44 -3.71
N ASN A 7 25.50 -4.41 -4.38
CA ASN A 7 26.58 -3.55 -3.89
C ASN A 7 26.08 -2.19 -3.34
N SER A 8 24.76 -2.02 -3.19
CA SER A 8 24.11 -0.72 -2.99
C SER A 8 23.09 -0.68 -1.85
N PHE A 9 22.94 -1.74 -1.05
CA PHE A 9 21.98 -1.74 0.07
C PHE A 9 22.29 -0.65 1.11
N GLU A 10 23.56 -0.40 1.41
CA GLU A 10 23.99 0.66 2.34
C GLU A 10 23.66 2.07 1.85
N ASN A 11 23.44 2.20 0.54
CA ASN A 11 23.06 3.44 -0.10
C ASN A 11 21.54 3.61 -0.15
N ILE A 12 20.71 2.65 0.27
CA ILE A 12 19.26 2.85 0.27
C ILE A 12 18.88 3.81 1.41
N GLU A 13 18.34 4.97 1.07
CA GLU A 13 17.80 5.93 2.05
C GLU A 13 16.34 5.64 2.36
N LYS A 14 15.55 5.35 1.32
CA LYS A 14 14.11 5.14 1.46
C LYS A 14 13.60 4.16 0.42
N LEU A 15 12.74 3.27 0.88
CA LEU A 15 11.94 2.40 0.02
C LEU A 15 10.49 2.87 0.09
N ASN A 16 9.81 2.92 -1.06
CA ASN A 16 8.39 3.20 -1.13
C ASN A 16 7.69 2.25 -2.10
N ILE A 17 6.41 2.00 -1.87
CA ILE A 17 5.57 1.17 -2.74
C ILE A 17 4.35 1.99 -3.10
N LYS A 18 4.19 2.30 -4.38
CA LYS A 18 3.01 2.98 -4.93
C LYS A 18 2.44 2.14 -6.08
N GLU A 19 2.61 2.60 -7.31
CA GLU A 19 2.29 1.84 -8.53
C GLU A 19 3.43 0.87 -8.91
N ASP A 20 4.61 1.11 -8.36
CA ASP A 20 5.81 0.29 -8.46
C ASP A 20 6.59 0.31 -7.12
N LEU A 21 7.71 -0.41 -7.08
CA LEU A 21 8.66 -0.38 -5.98
C LEU A 21 9.74 0.67 -6.27
N ILE A 22 9.88 1.64 -5.38
CA ILE A 22 10.74 2.80 -5.54
C ILE A 22 11.87 2.73 -4.52
N PHE A 23 13.11 2.79 -5.00
CA PHE A 23 14.30 2.96 -4.18
C PHE A 23 14.84 4.38 -4.35
N ARG A 24 15.01 5.10 -3.24
CA ARG A 24 15.80 6.33 -3.18
C ARG A 24 17.17 5.98 -2.62
N LEU A 25 18.22 6.33 -3.35
CA LEU A 25 19.60 6.01 -3.00
C LEU A 25 20.36 7.27 -2.61
N LYS A 26 21.25 7.13 -1.62
CA LYS A 26 22.26 8.11 -1.22
C LYS A 26 23.06 8.49 -2.45
N ASP A 27 23.32 9.77 -2.56
CA ASP A 27 24.12 10.33 -3.62
C ASP A 27 25.47 10.80 -3.07
N ASN A 28 26.54 10.44 -3.77
CA ASN A 28 27.91 10.82 -3.45
C ASN A 28 28.36 12.05 -4.27
N GLY A 29 27.44 12.96 -4.65
CA GLY A 29 27.77 14.27 -5.22
C GLY A 29 27.21 14.59 -6.63
N THR A 30 26.17 13.92 -7.12
CA THR A 30 25.60 14.10 -8.48
C THR A 30 24.08 14.30 -8.57
N GLY A 31 23.35 14.35 -7.46
CA GLY A 31 21.88 14.43 -7.35
C GLY A 31 21.21 13.14 -6.85
N GLU A 32 19.97 13.25 -6.35
CA GLU A 32 19.18 12.12 -5.84
C GLU A 32 18.95 11.05 -6.94
N LYS A 33 19.35 9.80 -6.67
CA LYS A 33 19.09 8.68 -7.58
C LYS A 33 17.85 7.90 -7.15
N VAL A 34 16.84 7.90 -8.02
CA VAL A 34 15.60 7.14 -7.85
C VAL A 34 15.53 5.98 -8.82
N VAL A 35 15.30 4.77 -8.32
CA VAL A 35 15.14 3.55 -9.13
C VAL A 35 13.72 3.01 -8.96
N HIS A 36 13.06 2.77 -10.08
CA HIS A 36 11.72 2.22 -10.16
C HIS A 36 11.76 0.75 -10.62
N ILE A 37 11.09 -0.14 -9.88
CA ILE A 37 10.96 -1.56 -10.23
C ILE A 37 9.47 -1.91 -10.36
N PRO A 38 9.00 -2.25 -11.57
CA PRO A 38 7.59 -2.57 -11.79
C PRO A 38 7.20 -3.90 -11.11
N PHE A 39 5.95 -4.00 -10.66
CA PHE A 39 5.48 -5.14 -9.88
C PHE A 39 5.52 -6.49 -10.61
N ASN A 40 5.41 -6.50 -11.94
CA ASN A 40 5.53 -7.73 -12.73
C ASN A 40 6.92 -8.41 -12.57
N GLN A 41 7.97 -7.64 -12.24
CA GLN A 41 9.29 -8.18 -11.94
C GLN A 41 9.41 -8.69 -10.50
N LEU A 42 8.44 -8.38 -9.64
CA LEU A 42 8.45 -8.71 -8.21
C LEU A 42 7.58 -9.92 -7.86
N GLU A 43 6.86 -10.50 -8.82
CA GLU A 43 5.89 -11.57 -8.57
C GLU A 43 6.48 -12.78 -7.82
N ASN A 44 7.73 -13.14 -8.12
CA ASN A 44 8.43 -14.26 -7.50
C ASN A 44 8.91 -13.97 -6.08
N TYR A 45 8.96 -12.69 -5.68
CA TYR A 45 9.35 -12.26 -4.33
C TYR A 45 8.14 -12.10 -3.39
N MET A 46 6.92 -12.07 -3.95
CA MET A 46 5.70 -12.00 -3.15
C MET A 46 5.46 -13.32 -2.42
N ARG A 47 5.31 -13.25 -1.10
CA ARG A 47 4.95 -14.41 -0.27
C ARG A 47 3.66 -15.07 -0.80
N PRO A 48 3.60 -16.41 -0.96
CA PRO A 48 2.43 -17.10 -1.48
C PRO A 48 1.13 -16.78 -0.71
N ALA A 49 1.19 -16.64 0.61
CA ALA A 49 0.02 -16.28 1.43
C ALA A 49 -0.59 -14.91 1.05
N CYS A 50 0.22 -13.94 0.61
CA CYS A 50 -0.28 -12.63 0.17
C CYS A 50 -1.14 -12.73 -1.10
N ARG A 51 -0.98 -13.80 -1.90
CA ARG A 51 -1.82 -14.05 -3.08
C ARG A 51 -3.24 -14.47 -2.70
N ALA A 52 -3.46 -14.99 -1.49
CA ALA A 52 -4.78 -15.42 -1.02
C ALA A 52 -5.53 -14.37 -0.18
N CYS A 53 -4.86 -13.27 0.19
CA CYS A 53 -5.45 -12.18 0.97
C CYS A 53 -6.19 -11.19 0.05
N ASP A 54 -7.45 -10.89 0.38
CA ASP A 54 -8.34 -9.94 -0.29
C ASP A 54 -8.43 -8.58 0.41
N ASP A 55 -8.07 -8.47 1.69
CA ASP A 55 -8.17 -7.21 2.43
C ASP A 55 -7.04 -6.24 2.09
N PHE A 56 -7.33 -5.16 1.35
CA PHE A 56 -6.36 -4.12 1.01
C PHE A 56 -6.25 -3.02 2.08
N THR A 57 -7.34 -2.70 2.77
CA THR A 57 -7.46 -1.47 3.57
C THR A 57 -7.52 -1.73 5.08
N ASN A 58 -7.31 -2.97 5.52
CA ASN A 58 -7.40 -3.38 6.92
C ASN A 58 -8.82 -3.13 7.45
N ILE A 59 -9.81 -3.79 6.86
CA ILE A 59 -11.24 -3.46 7.04
C ILE A 59 -11.76 -3.72 8.46
N TYR A 60 -11.04 -4.51 9.26
CA TYR A 60 -11.44 -4.89 10.61
C TYR A 60 -10.86 -3.98 11.71
N ALA A 61 -10.07 -2.97 11.35
CA ALA A 61 -9.48 -2.05 12.33
C ALA A 61 -10.42 -0.91 12.72
N ASP A 62 -10.27 -0.40 13.95
CA ASP A 62 -10.91 0.87 14.36
C ASP A 62 -10.46 2.04 13.46
N ILE A 63 -9.16 2.06 13.12
CA ILE A 63 -8.51 3.07 12.27
C ILE A 63 -7.50 2.37 11.35
N SER A 64 -7.56 2.69 10.05
CA SER A 64 -6.62 2.22 9.03
C SER A 64 -5.75 3.38 8.53
N PHE A 65 -4.47 3.13 8.28
CA PHE A 65 -3.49 4.12 7.80
C PHE A 65 -2.81 3.63 6.53
N GLY A 66 -2.59 4.50 5.55
CA GLY A 66 -1.87 4.15 4.32
C GLY A 66 -1.38 5.36 3.54
N GLY A 67 -0.35 5.17 2.72
CA GLY A 67 0.21 6.24 1.87
C GLY A 67 -0.47 6.40 0.51
N LEU A 68 -1.43 5.54 0.16
CA LEU A 68 -2.14 5.63 -1.10
C LEU A 68 -3.08 6.84 -1.09
N SER A 69 -3.07 7.61 -2.17
CA SER A 69 -3.87 8.81 -2.35
C SER A 69 -3.57 9.98 -1.41
N SER A 70 -2.49 9.90 -0.63
CA SER A 70 -1.98 11.03 0.14
C SER A 70 -0.77 11.68 -0.54
N PRO A 71 -0.59 13.01 -0.39
CA PRO A 71 0.63 13.67 -0.82
C PRO A 71 1.85 13.18 -0.02
N ASP A 72 3.06 13.50 -0.49
CA ASP A 72 4.28 13.14 0.25
C ASP A 72 4.25 13.73 1.68
N LYS A 73 4.75 12.96 2.64
CA LYS A 73 4.72 13.25 4.09
C LYS A 73 3.32 13.25 4.73
N TYR A 74 2.27 12.91 3.99
CA TYR A 74 0.93 12.69 4.54
C TYR A 74 0.56 11.20 4.53
N THR A 75 -0.41 10.87 5.37
CA THR A 75 -1.01 9.54 5.47
C THR A 75 -2.51 9.66 5.26
N THR A 76 -3.07 8.84 4.39
CA THR A 76 -4.51 8.63 4.29
C THR A 76 -4.98 7.83 5.50
N VAL A 77 -6.00 8.34 6.19
CA VAL A 77 -6.58 7.73 7.39
C VAL A 77 -8.04 7.42 7.13
N VAL A 78 -8.46 6.19 7.46
CA VAL A 78 -9.86 5.76 7.39
C VAL A 78 -10.28 5.29 8.78
N THR A 79 -11.24 5.99 9.39
CA THR A 79 -11.91 5.56 10.62
C THR A 79 -13.09 4.67 10.26
N ARG A 80 -13.30 3.59 11.03
CA ARG A 80 -14.36 2.60 10.75
C ARG A 80 -15.35 2.42 11.89
N THR A 81 -14.92 2.73 13.11
CA THR A 81 -15.73 2.61 14.32
C THR A 81 -15.80 3.96 15.03
N ASP A 82 -16.87 4.16 15.80
CA ASP A 82 -17.04 5.36 16.64
C ASP A 82 -15.85 5.55 17.59
N LYS A 83 -15.28 4.45 18.08
CA LYS A 83 -14.09 4.47 18.94
C LYS A 83 -12.88 5.00 18.18
N GLY A 84 -12.65 4.51 16.95
CA GLY A 84 -11.56 4.98 16.10
C GLY A 84 -11.69 6.47 15.75
N GLU A 85 -12.89 6.92 15.41
CA GLU A 85 -13.18 8.33 15.14
C GLU A 85 -12.92 9.21 16.37
N LYS A 86 -13.43 8.84 17.54
CA LYS A 86 -13.21 9.57 18.80
C LYS A 86 -11.72 9.71 19.12
N ILE A 87 -10.94 8.64 18.95
CA ILE A 87 -9.49 8.66 19.18
C ILE A 87 -8.80 9.62 18.20
N LEU A 88 -9.12 9.54 16.91
CA LEU A 88 -8.51 10.39 15.89
C LEU A 88 -8.84 11.87 16.12
N LEU A 89 -10.10 12.20 16.36
CA LEU A 89 -10.54 13.57 16.64
C LEU A 89 -9.89 14.12 17.91
N LYS A 90 -9.76 13.31 18.97
CA LYS A 90 -9.05 13.73 20.18
C LYS A 90 -7.59 14.08 19.87
N ALA A 91 -6.88 13.25 19.12
CA ALA A 91 -5.48 13.50 18.76
C ALA A 91 -5.30 14.77 17.92
N ILE A 92 -6.27 15.07 17.03
CA ILE A 92 -6.29 16.33 16.27
C ILE A 92 -6.53 17.53 17.21
N ASN A 93 -7.54 17.44 18.08
CA ASN A 93 -7.92 18.52 18.99
C ASN A 93 -6.82 18.82 20.03
N ASP A 94 -6.12 17.79 20.50
CA ASP A 94 -4.98 17.93 21.40
C ASP A 94 -3.71 18.45 20.69
N GLY A 95 -3.74 18.62 19.36
CA GLY A 95 -2.60 19.11 18.58
C GLY A 95 -1.47 18.09 18.37
N VAL A 96 -1.70 16.81 18.68
CA VAL A 96 -0.72 15.73 18.51
C VAL A 96 -0.48 15.44 17.03
N ILE A 97 -1.53 15.55 16.21
CA ILE A 97 -1.47 15.37 14.76
C ILE A 97 -2.18 16.52 14.04
N ARG A 98 -1.74 16.79 12.81
CA ARG A 98 -2.40 17.76 11.92
C ARG A 98 -3.20 17.02 10.87
N ALA A 99 -4.43 17.46 10.63
CA ALA A 99 -5.27 16.97 9.55
C ALA A 99 -5.40 18.04 8.47
N SER A 100 -5.25 17.63 7.21
CA SER A 100 -5.57 18.49 6.06
C SER A 100 -7.06 18.45 5.77
N SER A 101 -7.62 19.58 5.34
CA SER A 101 -8.98 19.60 4.81
C SER A 101 -9.06 18.82 3.51
N LEU A 102 -10.11 18.03 3.35
CA LEU A 102 -10.47 17.35 2.11
C LEU A 102 -11.76 17.96 1.61
N ASP A 103 -11.72 18.58 0.44
CA ASP A 103 -12.95 18.89 -0.29
C ASP A 103 -13.56 17.60 -0.85
N GLU A 104 -14.85 17.66 -1.20
CA GLU A 104 -15.59 16.47 -1.68
C GLU A 104 -14.99 15.88 -2.96
N SER A 105 -14.43 16.71 -3.85
CA SER A 105 -13.77 16.24 -5.07
C SER A 105 -12.53 15.40 -4.75
N LYS A 106 -11.63 15.92 -3.91
CA LYS A 106 -10.43 15.19 -3.45
C LYS A 106 -10.82 13.91 -2.74
N LYS A 107 -11.81 13.97 -1.83
CA LYS A 107 -12.29 12.80 -1.09
C LYS A 107 -12.81 11.71 -2.02
N ASN A 108 -13.59 12.07 -3.04
CA ASN A 108 -14.12 11.11 -4.02
C ASN A 108 -12.99 10.47 -4.84
N ASN A 109 -12.00 11.25 -5.29
CA ASN A 109 -10.83 10.72 -5.99
C ASN A 109 -10.03 9.74 -5.11
N MET A 110 -9.88 10.05 -3.82
CA MET A 110 -9.23 9.15 -2.86
C MET A 110 -9.99 7.83 -2.71
N ILE A 111 -11.32 7.90 -2.55
CA ILE A 111 -12.17 6.72 -2.42
C ILE A 111 -12.09 5.86 -3.68
N GLU A 112 -12.15 6.47 -4.87
CA GLU A 112 -12.07 5.76 -6.13
C GLU A 112 -10.76 4.99 -6.28
N LEU A 113 -9.62 5.65 -6.04
CA LEU A 113 -8.30 5.05 -6.16
C LEU A 113 -8.11 3.91 -5.15
N ILE A 114 -8.49 4.13 -3.87
CA ILE A 114 -8.40 3.08 -2.84
C ILE A 114 -9.28 1.89 -3.20
N SER A 115 -10.49 2.15 -3.71
CA SER A 115 -11.42 1.11 -4.14
C SER A 115 -10.88 0.32 -5.33
N GLN A 116 -10.21 0.98 -6.28
CA GLN A 116 -9.55 0.31 -7.41
C GLN A 116 -8.48 -0.67 -6.93
N PHE A 117 -7.60 -0.26 -6.01
CA PHE A 117 -6.57 -1.15 -5.45
C PHE A 117 -7.18 -2.29 -4.62
N SER A 118 -8.27 -2.03 -3.89
CA SER A 118 -9.00 -3.07 -3.18
C SER A 118 -9.57 -4.12 -4.12
N ARG A 119 -10.22 -3.71 -5.23
CA ARG A 119 -10.72 -4.61 -6.27
C ARG A 119 -9.60 -5.42 -6.93
N SER A 120 -8.46 -4.79 -7.22
CA SER A 120 -7.29 -5.48 -7.78
C SER A 120 -6.76 -6.58 -6.86
N LYS A 121 -6.78 -6.35 -5.54
CA LYS A 121 -6.36 -7.37 -4.55
C LYS A 121 -7.33 -8.55 -4.48
N ILE A 122 -8.64 -8.29 -4.53
CA ILE A 122 -9.69 -9.31 -4.61
C ILE A 122 -9.53 -10.16 -5.88
N ALA A 123 -9.43 -9.52 -7.05
CA ALA A 123 -9.25 -10.23 -8.32
C ALA A 123 -7.96 -11.10 -8.34
N ARG A 124 -6.88 -10.61 -7.71
CA ARG A 124 -5.64 -11.39 -7.55
C ARG A 124 -5.86 -12.64 -6.70
N LYS A 125 -6.64 -12.55 -5.61
CA LYS A 125 -7.03 -13.70 -4.80
C LYS A 125 -7.81 -14.71 -5.63
N GLU A 126 -8.85 -14.27 -6.32
CA GLU A 126 -9.70 -15.14 -7.15
C GLU A 126 -8.88 -15.91 -8.18
N LYS A 127 -7.97 -15.22 -8.89
CA LYS A 127 -7.05 -15.86 -9.85
C LYS A 127 -6.14 -16.90 -9.20
N PHE A 128 -5.73 -16.69 -7.96
CA PHE A 128 -4.85 -17.62 -7.23
C PHE A 128 -5.59 -18.81 -6.61
N THR A 129 -6.87 -18.64 -6.23
CA THR A 129 -7.66 -19.68 -5.56
C THR A 129 -8.46 -20.56 -6.53
N LYS A 130 -8.92 -20.02 -7.66
CA LYS A 130 -9.79 -20.73 -8.61
C LYS A 130 -9.22 -22.08 -9.09
N PRO A 131 -7.96 -22.18 -9.55
CA PRO A 131 -7.41 -23.47 -9.98
C PRO A 131 -7.29 -24.50 -8.84
N ARG A 132 -7.12 -24.05 -7.59
CA ARG A 132 -7.00 -24.95 -6.43
C ARG A 132 -8.33 -25.55 -6.00
N LEU A 133 -9.40 -24.78 -6.13
CA LEU A 133 -10.76 -25.25 -5.87
C LEU A 133 -11.17 -26.29 -6.92
N GLU A 134 -10.89 -26.02 -8.20
CA GLU A 134 -11.16 -26.96 -9.29
C GLU A 134 -10.40 -28.28 -9.12
N LEU A 135 -9.13 -28.25 -8.68
CA LEU A 135 -8.34 -29.45 -8.38
C LEU A 135 -8.88 -30.26 -7.19
N HIS A 136 -9.41 -29.62 -6.16
CA HIS A 136 -9.99 -30.33 -5.02
C HIS A 136 -11.31 -31.02 -5.39
N VAL A 137 -12.16 -30.37 -6.17
CA VAL A 137 -13.44 -30.93 -6.64
C VAL A 137 -13.22 -32.11 -7.60
N ALA A 138 -12.16 -32.11 -8.39
CA ALA A 138 -11.82 -33.23 -9.28
C ALA A 138 -11.19 -34.44 -8.56
N SER A 139 -10.85 -34.31 -7.27
CA SER A 139 -10.22 -35.36 -6.45
C SER A 139 -11.14 -36.01 -5.41
N THR A 140 -12.41 -35.58 -5.37
CA THR A 140 -13.51 -36.13 -4.56
C THR A 140 -14.57 -36.72 -5.47
#